data_AF-A0A662TG88-F1
#
_entry.id   AF-A0A662TG88-F1
#
_cell.length_a   1.000
_cell.length_b   1.000
_cell.length_c   1.000
_cell.angle_alpha   90.00
_cell.angle_beta   90.00
_cell.angle_gamma   90.00
#
_symmetry.space_group_name_H-M   'P 1'
#
loop_
_entity.id
_entity.type
_entity.pdbx_description
1 polymer ?
#
loop_
_entity_poly.entity_id
_entity_poly.type
_entity_poly.pdbx_seq_one_letter_code
_entity_poly.pdbx_strand_id
1 'polypeptide(L)'
;MVRIFALTMKGDEYGRRIIENVCKRGFIHWIVGVHGFAEVPPVEALLDDVDALEGYLPPRIPKCDLVLSLGLPSELQSLVPSIAKKAGAKAAIIAVDDPNWVPPGLRSQMSEEMEEAGIA
;
A
#
# COMPACT_ATOMS: atom_id res chain seq x y z
N MET A 1 -13.37 -16.05 0.56
CA MET A 1 -13.78 -14.63 0.66
C MET A 1 -12.51 -13.81 0.70
N VAL A 2 -12.40 -12.74 -0.10
CA VAL A 2 -11.17 -11.94 -0.18
C VAL A 2 -11.07 -11.03 1.03
N ARG A 3 -9.92 -11.02 1.71
CA ARG A 3 -9.59 -10.08 2.80
C ARG A 3 -8.67 -8.99 2.28
N ILE A 4 -9.06 -7.73 2.47
CA ILE A 4 -8.39 -6.55 1.92
C ILE A 4 -7.84 -5.71 3.06
N PHE A 5 -6.56 -5.36 2.96
CA PHE A 5 -5.95 -4.32 3.79
C PHE A 5 -5.73 -3.06 2.94
N ALA A 6 -6.46 -1.98 3.24
CA ALA A 6 -6.38 -0.74 2.48
C ALA A 6 -5.37 0.24 3.10
N LEU A 7 -4.57 0.87 2.26
CA LEU A 7 -3.59 1.88 2.61
C LEU A 7 -3.98 3.21 1.97
N THR A 8 -3.98 4.29 2.75
CA THR A 8 -4.35 5.64 2.30
C THR A 8 -3.43 6.69 2.92
N MET A 9 -3.45 7.91 2.40
CA MET A 9 -3.00 9.08 3.16
C MET A 9 -4.11 9.60 4.09
N LYS A 10 -3.77 10.09 5.28
CA LYS A 10 -4.71 10.80 6.14
C LYS A 10 -5.04 12.16 5.53
N GLY A 11 -6.32 12.51 5.54
CA GLY A 11 -6.81 13.76 4.94
C GLY A 11 -6.95 13.73 3.43
N ASP A 12 -6.51 12.66 2.76
CA ASP A 12 -6.75 12.45 1.34
C ASP A 12 -8.22 12.07 1.05
N GLU A 13 -8.75 12.56 -0.06
CA GLU A 13 -10.10 12.24 -0.52
C GLU A 13 -10.14 11.05 -1.47
N TYR A 14 -9.06 10.77 -2.19
CA TYR A 14 -9.02 9.72 -3.22
C TYR A 14 -9.28 8.34 -2.61
N GLY A 15 -8.47 7.93 -1.63
CA GLY A 15 -8.63 6.65 -0.95
C GLY A 15 -9.93 6.56 -0.17
N ARG A 16 -10.32 7.66 0.49
CA ARG A 16 -11.60 7.75 1.23
C ARG A 16 -12.79 7.46 0.31
N ARG A 17 -12.86 8.09 -0.86
CA ARG A 17 -13.97 7.92 -1.81
C ARG A 17 -14.08 6.48 -2.31
N ILE A 18 -12.95 5.81 -2.52
CA ILE A 18 -12.93 4.40 -2.97
C ILE A 18 -13.44 3.48 -1.86
N ILE A 19 -12.95 3.64 -0.63
CA ILE A 19 -13.40 2.85 0.53
C ILE A 19 -14.89 3.09 0.77
N GLU A 20 -15.37 4.33 0.73
CA GLU A 20 -16.79 4.65 0.88
C GLU A 20 -17.65 4.00 -0.20
N ASN A 21 -17.18 3.92 -1.44
CA ASN A 21 -17.89 3.25 -2.52
C ASN A 21 -17.97 1.73 -2.27
N VAL A 22 -16.90 1.10 -1.81
CA VAL A 22 -16.89 -0.32 -1.39
C VAL A 22 -17.93 -0.56 -0.29
N CYS A 23 -18.00 0.33 0.70
CA CYS A 23 -19.01 0.29 1.76
C CYS A 23 -20.44 0.44 1.23
N LYS A 24 -20.70 1.48 0.42
CA LYS A 24 -22.01 1.77 -0.18
C LYS A 24 -22.54 0.62 -1.03
N ARG A 25 -21.65 -0.17 -1.62
CA ARG A 25 -21.99 -1.36 -2.42
C ARG A 25 -22.11 -2.66 -1.61
N GLY A 26 -21.96 -2.60 -0.29
CA GLY A 26 -22.14 -3.76 0.60
C GLY A 26 -20.91 -4.64 0.78
N PHE A 27 -19.74 -4.22 0.31
CA PHE A 27 -18.50 -5.02 0.34
C PHE A 27 -17.57 -4.68 1.51
N ILE A 28 -18.04 -3.94 2.52
CA ILE A 28 -17.23 -3.60 3.70
C ILE A 28 -16.65 -4.83 4.40
N HIS A 29 -17.35 -5.96 4.36
CA HIS A 29 -16.93 -7.23 4.94
C HIS A 29 -15.66 -7.81 4.29
N TRP A 30 -15.21 -7.29 3.13
CA TRP A 30 -13.91 -7.63 2.56
C TRP A 30 -12.76 -6.86 3.22
N ILE A 31 -13.02 -5.67 3.77
CA ILE A 31 -11.98 -4.81 4.36
C ILE A 31 -11.70 -5.28 5.80
N VAL A 32 -10.52 -5.85 6.02
CA VAL A 32 -10.08 -6.33 7.34
C VAL A 32 -9.23 -5.29 8.09
N GLY A 33 -8.86 -4.20 7.41
CA GLY A 33 -8.17 -3.07 8.02
C GLY A 33 -8.00 -1.92 7.04
N VAL A 34 -7.88 -0.72 7.58
CA VAL A 34 -7.50 0.49 6.86
C VAL A 34 -6.38 1.16 7.64
N HIS A 35 -5.28 1.47 6.99
CA HIS A 35 -4.21 2.28 7.56
C HIS A 35 -4.08 3.59 6.78
N GLY A 36 -4.19 4.71 7.49
CA GLY A 36 -3.93 6.03 6.96
C GLY A 36 -2.55 6.50 7.42
N PHE A 37 -1.63 6.71 6.49
CA PHE A 37 -0.33 7.33 6.77
C PHE A 37 -0.54 8.81 7.10
N ALA A 38 0.09 9.28 8.18
CA ALA A 38 0.05 10.68 8.57
C ALA A 38 1.16 11.52 7.92
N GLU A 39 2.26 10.86 7.59
CA GLU A 39 3.53 11.47 7.19
C GLU A 39 4.14 10.66 6.05
N VAL A 40 4.94 11.33 5.24
CA VAL A 40 5.69 10.74 4.14
C VAL A 40 7.16 10.71 4.56
N PRO A 41 7.88 9.60 4.36
CA PRO A 41 9.32 9.56 4.59
C PRO A 41 10.02 10.68 3.81
N PRO A 42 11.04 11.33 4.38
CA PRO A 42 11.87 12.24 3.61
C PRO A 42 12.57 11.46 2.49
N VAL A 43 12.85 12.11 1.35
CA VAL A 43 13.44 11.45 0.16
C VAL A 43 14.80 10.83 0.51
N GLU A 44 15.53 11.43 1.44
CA GLU A 44 16.81 10.92 1.94
C GLU A 44 16.68 9.55 2.62
N ALA A 45 15.53 9.26 3.25
CA ALA A 45 15.27 7.96 3.86
C ALA A 45 15.04 6.84 2.82
N LEU A 46 14.85 7.18 1.53
CA LEU A 46 14.88 6.20 0.43
C LEU A 46 16.31 5.85 -0.01
N LEU A 47 17.30 6.70 0.33
CA LEU A 47 18.71 6.52 -0.01
C LEU A 47 19.46 5.77 1.09
N ASP A 48 19.05 5.99 2.34
CA ASP A 48 19.48 5.20 3.48
C ASP A 48 18.76 3.83 3.45
N ASP A 49 19.48 2.77 3.77
CA ASP A 49 19.11 1.35 3.66
C ASP A 49 17.66 0.99 4.07
N VAL A 50 17.18 -0.21 3.71
CA VAL A 50 15.80 -0.69 3.94
C VAL A 50 15.28 -0.48 5.38
N ASP A 51 16.18 -0.50 6.36
CA ASP A 51 15.91 -0.27 7.79
C ASP A 51 15.34 1.14 8.08
N ALA A 52 15.69 2.16 7.30
CA ALA A 52 15.24 3.54 7.51
C ALA A 52 13.73 3.71 7.27
N LEU A 53 13.16 2.89 6.40
CA LEU A 53 11.74 2.94 6.04
C LEU A 53 10.87 2.04 6.94
N GLU A 54 11.46 1.09 7.68
CA GLU A 54 10.70 0.20 8.56
C GLU A 54 9.90 0.98 9.63
N GLY A 55 10.44 2.11 10.10
CA GLY A 55 9.75 2.99 11.06
C GLY A 55 8.44 3.59 10.54
N TYR A 56 8.26 3.61 9.23
CA TYR A 56 7.04 4.12 8.58
C TYR A 56 6.01 3.02 8.29
N LEU A 57 6.32 1.74 8.55
CA LEU A 57 5.34 0.67 8.36
C LEU A 57 4.11 0.85 9.27
N PRO A 58 2.92 0.39 8.82
CA PRO A 58 1.75 0.37 9.69
C PRO A 58 2.06 -0.38 11.00
N PRO A 59 1.72 0.18 12.18
CA PRO A 59 2.02 -0.46 13.47
C PRO A 59 1.28 -1.79 13.65
N ARG A 60 0.22 -2.00 12.86
CA ARG A 60 -0.50 -3.27 12.78
C ARG A 60 -0.81 -3.59 11.33
N ILE A 61 -0.28 -4.72 10.86
CA ILE A 61 -0.56 -5.27 9.53
C ILE A 61 -1.42 -6.53 9.72
N PRO A 62 -2.72 -6.52 9.36
CA PRO A 62 -3.57 -7.70 9.47
C PRO A 62 -3.17 -8.75 8.42
N LYS A 63 -3.47 -10.03 8.68
CA LYS A 63 -3.40 -11.05 7.63
C LYS A 63 -4.50 -10.81 6.60
N CYS A 64 -4.12 -10.65 5.34
CA CYS A 64 -5.04 -10.37 4.24
C CYS A 64 -4.66 -11.18 2.99
N ASP A 65 -5.54 -11.17 1.98
CA ASP A 65 -5.28 -11.78 0.68
C ASP A 65 -4.86 -10.73 -0.36
N LEU A 66 -5.26 -9.47 -0.16
CA LEU A 66 -5.00 -8.34 -1.06
C LEU A 66 -4.60 -7.09 -0.26
N VAL A 67 -3.49 -6.45 -0.64
CA VAL A 67 -3.18 -5.08 -0.21
C VAL A 67 -3.73 -4.10 -1.26
N LEU A 68 -4.41 -3.05 -0.82
CA LEU A 68 -4.98 -2.03 -1.70
C LEU A 68 -4.35 -0.68 -1.38
N SER A 69 -3.40 -0.23 -2.19
CA SER A 69 -2.75 1.09 -2.07
C SER A 69 -3.55 2.14 -2.84
N LEU A 70 -4.01 3.17 -2.13
CA LEU A 70 -4.91 4.20 -2.66
C LEU A 70 -4.31 5.59 -2.49
N GLY A 71 -3.68 6.11 -3.56
CA GLY A 71 -3.21 7.50 -3.58
C GLY A 71 -2.02 7.79 -2.67
N LEU A 72 -1.10 6.83 -2.53
CA LEU A 72 0.13 7.06 -1.76
C LEU A 72 1.19 7.76 -2.63
N PRO A 73 1.94 8.72 -2.06
CA PRO A 73 3.19 9.24 -2.63
C PRO A 73 4.22 8.13 -2.87
N SER A 74 5.15 8.38 -3.78
CA SER A 74 6.15 7.40 -4.26
C SER A 74 6.98 6.79 -3.13
N GLU A 75 7.34 7.59 -2.14
CA GLU A 75 8.09 7.17 -0.96
C GLU A 75 7.33 6.13 -0.13
N LEU A 76 6.01 6.23 -0.07
CA LEU A 76 5.15 5.27 0.64
C LEU A 76 4.76 4.08 -0.24
N GLN A 77 4.78 4.23 -1.56
CA GLN A 77 4.54 3.11 -2.48
C GLN A 77 5.65 2.06 -2.37
N SER A 78 6.89 2.46 -2.13
CA SER A 78 8.03 1.54 -1.93
C SER A 78 7.83 0.62 -0.71
N LEU A 79 6.98 0.97 0.25
CA LEU A 79 6.64 0.13 1.41
C LEU A 79 5.63 -0.98 1.08
N VAL A 80 4.89 -0.88 -0.02
CA VAL A 80 3.80 -1.81 -0.36
C VAL A 80 4.28 -3.26 -0.45
N PRO A 81 5.42 -3.60 -1.09
CA PRO A 81 5.92 -4.96 -1.14
C PRO A 81 6.20 -5.55 0.26
N SER A 82 6.86 -4.77 1.11
CA SER A 82 7.12 -5.14 2.51
C SER A 82 5.81 -5.35 3.30
N ILE A 83 4.82 -4.48 3.12
CA ILE A 83 3.50 -4.62 3.76
C ILE A 83 2.80 -5.89 3.26
N ALA A 84 2.81 -6.15 1.95
CA ALA A 84 2.19 -7.33 1.35
C ALA A 84 2.83 -8.63 1.86
N LYS A 85 4.17 -8.69 1.92
CA LYS A 85 4.93 -9.80 2.51
C LYS A 85 4.54 -10.03 3.97
N LYS A 86 4.59 -9.00 4.82
CA LYS A 86 4.26 -9.12 6.26
C LYS A 86 2.78 -9.52 6.47
N ALA A 87 1.87 -9.02 5.63
CA ALA A 87 0.46 -9.39 5.62
C ALA A 87 0.20 -10.83 5.13
N GLY A 88 1.14 -11.46 4.43
CA GLY A 88 0.92 -12.74 3.75
C GLY A 88 -0.09 -12.61 2.60
N ALA A 89 -0.12 -11.44 1.95
CA ALA A 89 -1.01 -11.17 0.83
C ALA A 89 -0.61 -11.98 -0.40
N LYS A 90 -1.58 -12.25 -1.27
CA LYS A 90 -1.38 -12.94 -2.56
C LYS A 90 -1.23 -11.98 -3.72
N ALA A 91 -1.71 -10.75 -3.54
CA ALA A 91 -1.61 -9.70 -4.53
C ALA A 91 -1.57 -8.31 -3.86
N ALA A 92 -1.12 -7.30 -4.61
CA ALA A 92 -1.40 -5.90 -4.31
C ALA A 92 -2.00 -5.18 -5.51
N ILE A 93 -2.97 -4.29 -5.25
CA ILE A 93 -3.46 -3.32 -6.25
C ILE A 93 -2.96 -1.95 -5.83
N ILE A 94 -2.23 -1.29 -6.74
CA ILE A 94 -1.75 0.07 -6.56
C ILE A 94 -2.57 0.96 -7.49
N ALA A 95 -3.47 1.75 -6.91
CA ALA A 95 -4.31 2.67 -7.66
C ALA A 95 -3.52 3.95 -7.98
N VAL A 96 -3.22 4.15 -9.27
CA VAL A 96 -2.39 5.25 -9.78
C VAL A 96 -3.27 6.19 -10.60
N ASP A 97 -3.51 7.39 -10.08
CA ASP A 97 -4.22 8.48 -10.78
C ASP A 97 -3.25 9.58 -11.25
N ASP A 98 -2.08 9.69 -10.60
CA ASP A 98 -0.95 10.50 -11.03
C ASP A 98 0.24 9.58 -11.37
N PRO A 99 0.79 9.62 -12.60
CA PRO A 99 1.93 8.78 -12.98
C PRO A 99 3.18 9.00 -12.11
N ASN A 100 3.30 10.15 -11.44
CA ASN A 100 4.43 10.43 -10.56
C ASN A 100 4.41 9.61 -9.27
N TRP A 101 3.26 9.04 -8.86
CA TRP A 101 3.16 8.20 -7.66
C TRP A 101 3.93 6.89 -7.80
N VAL A 102 4.05 6.37 -9.03
CA VAL A 102 4.81 5.14 -9.30
C VAL A 102 5.65 5.34 -10.57
N PRO A 103 6.79 6.04 -10.45
CA PRO A 103 7.70 6.24 -11.58
C PRO A 103 8.20 4.89 -12.13
N PRO A 104 8.65 4.82 -13.40
CA PRO A 104 9.02 3.56 -14.04
C PRO A 104 10.05 2.74 -13.25
N GLY A 105 11.08 3.38 -12.69
CA GLY A 105 12.10 2.68 -11.89
C GLY A 105 11.52 2.03 -10.63
N LEU A 106 10.70 2.77 -9.88
CA LEU A 106 10.01 2.27 -8.70
C LEU A 106 9.04 1.14 -9.07
N ARG A 107 8.31 1.27 -10.19
CA ARG A 107 7.44 0.21 -10.70
C ARG A 107 8.21 -1.09 -10.94
N SER A 108 9.33 -1.02 -11.67
CA SER A 108 10.14 -2.22 -11.96
C SER A 108 10.65 -2.86 -10.68
N GLN A 109 11.21 -2.05 -9.77
CA GLN A 109 11.72 -2.53 -8.49
C GLN A 109 10.63 -3.24 -7.67
N MET A 110 9.47 -2.61 -7.52
CA MET A 110 8.36 -3.20 -6.76
C MET A 110 7.83 -4.47 -7.44
N SER A 111 7.74 -4.50 -8.77
CA SER A 111 7.30 -5.69 -9.51
C SER A 111 8.26 -6.86 -9.32
N GLU A 112 9.57 -6.63 -9.44
CA GLU A 112 10.60 -7.65 -9.22
C GLU A 112 10.53 -8.21 -7.79
N GLU A 113 10.45 -7.32 -6.79
CA GLU A 113 10.35 -7.72 -5.38
C GLU A 113 9.08 -8.53 -5.07
N MET A 114 7.96 -8.18 -5.71
CA MET A 114 6.68 -8.87 -5.55
C MET A 114 6.69 -10.22 -6.26
N GLU A 115 7.26 -10.31 -7.46
CA GLU A 115 7.43 -11.56 -8.21
C GLU A 115 8.30 -12.57 -7.44
N GLU A 116 9.43 -12.13 -6.91
CA GLU A 116 10.30 -12.97 -6.06
C GLU A 116 9.58 -13.49 -4.82
N ALA A 117 8.63 -12.72 -4.28
CA ALA A 117 7.82 -13.08 -3.14
C ALA A 117 6.60 -13.95 -3.49
N GLY A 118 6.34 -14.19 -4.79
CA GLY A 118 5.16 -14.90 -5.27
C GLY A 118 3.85 -14.12 -5.06
N ILE A 119 3.92 -12.79 -5.05
CA ILE A 119 2.80 -11.87 -4.87
C ILE A 119 2.49 -11.22 -6.22
N ALA A 120 1.23 -11.25 -6.63
CA ALA A 120 0.75 -10.68 -7.90
C ALA A 120 0.51 -9.16 -7.85
#